data_AF-A0A8I0SS91-F1
#
_entry.id   AF-A0A8I0SS91-F1
#
_cell.length_a   1.000
_cell.length_b   1.000
_cell.length_c   1.000
_cell.angle_alpha   90.00
_cell.angle_beta   90.00
_cell.angle_gamma   90.00
#
_symmetry.space_group_name_H-M   'P 1'
#
loop_
_entity.id
_entity.type
_entity.pdbx_description
1 polymer ?
#
loop_
_entity_poly.entity_id
_entity_poly.type
_entity_poly.pdbx_seq_one_letter_code
_entity_poly.pdbx_strand_id
1 'polypeptide(L)'
;MDATFPYAARLLKFYHASGRQLPWRGEGDPYRIWVSEVMLQQTGVATVKGYYGRFIDKFPTVAELAGADLGMVLKEWQGLGYYRRAENLHRGAKVVHDSLGGCFPETLERWMSLPGVGRSTAAAIMAIGWNQRQAILDGNCKRVLARVMALDDPVNSAQGERLLWQRAYELTPADRPGDYAQAIMDLGATVCTPRAPRCRECPWCLGCRAWETQQVDRYPNRKKPKVRPRYGQVAVLVQNSDGQWLMRRRPRGGLLAGLWEPLSTKRWLLPQLPPDMQKVGEELKHQWQVCGRNVQLLGEVRHTFTHFHLTVWVCLCQYVSGWPLEEEVRWWNPEQSDLPLSTLHAKVFAVHDHQGGANRIPSC
;
A
#
# COMPACT_ATOMS: atom_id res chain seq x y z
N MET A 1 -24.36 1.99 -23.50
CA MET A 1 -24.00 3.36 -23.17
C MET A 1 -24.49 4.18 -24.34
N ASP A 2 -25.22 5.25 -24.06
CA ASP A 2 -25.67 6.17 -25.10
C ASP A 2 -24.45 6.97 -25.64
N ALA A 3 -24.14 6.84 -26.93
CA ALA A 3 -23.01 7.51 -27.57
C ALA A 3 -23.24 9.03 -27.72
N THR A 4 -24.48 9.48 -27.66
CA THR A 4 -24.84 10.90 -27.77
C THR A 4 -24.76 11.65 -26.44
N PHE A 5 -24.65 10.93 -25.33
CA PHE A 5 -24.58 11.53 -24.00
C PHE A 5 -23.20 12.19 -23.76
N PRO A 6 -23.15 13.48 -23.35
CA PRO A 6 -21.89 14.23 -23.26
C PRO A 6 -21.13 13.94 -21.94
N TYR A 7 -20.60 12.73 -21.79
CA TYR A 7 -19.93 12.29 -20.54
C TYR A 7 -18.79 13.21 -20.11
N ALA A 8 -17.86 13.52 -21.00
CA ALA A 8 -16.69 14.35 -20.68
C ALA A 8 -17.10 15.75 -20.22
N ALA A 9 -17.95 16.43 -20.98
CA ALA A 9 -18.41 17.78 -20.64
C ALA A 9 -19.16 17.82 -19.30
N ARG A 10 -20.05 16.86 -19.04
CA ARG A 10 -20.78 16.78 -17.75
C ARG A 10 -19.85 16.49 -16.59
N LEU A 11 -18.85 15.63 -16.78
CA LEU A 11 -17.88 15.30 -15.75
C LEU A 11 -16.99 16.49 -15.42
N LEU A 12 -16.49 17.21 -16.43
CA LEU A 12 -15.71 18.43 -16.24
C LEU A 12 -16.51 19.53 -15.55
N LYS A 13 -17.80 19.70 -15.90
CA LYS A 13 -18.70 20.62 -15.20
C LYS A 13 -18.86 20.26 -13.72
N PHE A 14 -19.03 18.97 -13.40
CA PHE A 14 -19.05 18.49 -12.02
C PHE A 14 -17.73 18.78 -11.30
N TYR A 15 -16.60 18.55 -11.96
CA TYR A 15 -15.29 18.79 -11.37
C TYR A 15 -15.04 20.26 -11.05
N HIS A 16 -15.46 21.16 -11.93
CA HIS A 16 -15.35 22.59 -11.69
C HIS A 16 -16.18 23.06 -10.47
N ALA A 17 -17.35 22.44 -10.24
CA ALA A 17 -18.23 22.82 -9.13
C ALA A 17 -17.84 22.17 -7.79
N SER A 18 -17.30 20.95 -7.82
CA SER A 18 -17.16 20.09 -6.63
C SER A 18 -15.75 19.50 -6.46
N GLY A 19 -14.78 19.97 -7.26
CA GLY A 19 -13.40 19.52 -7.23
C GLY A 19 -12.76 19.77 -5.87
N ARG A 20 -12.15 18.72 -5.30
CA ARG A 20 -11.46 18.81 -4.01
C ARG A 20 -10.16 19.61 -4.12
N GLN A 21 -9.84 20.37 -3.09
CA GLN A 21 -8.50 20.96 -2.92
C GLN A 21 -7.60 19.95 -2.18
N LEU A 22 -6.50 19.55 -2.82
CA LEU A 22 -5.53 18.58 -2.31
C LEU A 22 -4.10 19.13 -2.50
N PRO A 23 -3.15 18.82 -1.60
CA PRO A 23 -1.80 19.39 -1.66
C PRO A 23 -1.04 19.15 -2.97
N TRP A 24 -1.36 18.07 -3.68
CA TRP A 24 -0.75 17.68 -4.96
C TRP A 24 -1.57 18.08 -6.19
N ARG A 25 -2.65 18.86 -6.04
CA ARG A 25 -3.44 19.38 -7.17
C ARG A 25 -2.94 20.75 -7.60
N GLY A 26 -2.92 20.99 -8.90
CA GLY A 26 -2.29 22.18 -9.48
C GLY A 26 -0.76 22.14 -9.42
N GLU A 27 -0.19 21.02 -8.95
CA GLU A 27 1.24 20.78 -8.98
C GLU A 27 1.69 20.51 -10.41
N GLY A 28 2.79 21.14 -10.81
CA GLY A 28 3.44 20.95 -12.12
C GLY A 28 4.68 20.08 -12.04
N ASP A 29 5.25 19.88 -10.84
CA ASP A 29 6.42 19.05 -10.64
C ASP A 29 6.09 17.55 -10.81
N PRO A 30 6.66 16.87 -11.83
CA PRO A 30 6.44 15.45 -12.05
C PRO A 30 6.82 14.56 -10.87
N TYR A 31 7.83 14.95 -10.10
CA TYR A 31 8.25 14.21 -8.91
C TYR A 31 7.11 14.16 -7.89
N ARG A 32 6.56 15.33 -7.56
CA ARG A 32 5.49 15.49 -6.58
C ARG A 32 4.20 14.83 -7.02
N ILE A 33 3.85 14.94 -8.31
CA ILE A 33 2.71 14.21 -8.89
C ILE A 33 2.93 12.71 -8.74
N TRP A 34 4.09 12.20 -9.15
CA TRP A 34 4.42 10.78 -9.08
C TRP A 34 4.36 10.23 -7.65
N VAL A 35 4.92 10.93 -6.67
CA VAL A 35 4.85 10.56 -5.25
C VAL A 35 3.38 10.44 -4.80
N SER A 36 2.55 11.44 -5.12
CA SER A 36 1.14 11.43 -4.74
C SER A 36 0.37 10.25 -5.36
N GLU A 37 0.63 9.98 -6.64
CA GLU A 37 -0.01 8.89 -7.38
C GLU A 37 0.38 7.52 -6.83
N VAL A 38 1.65 7.32 -6.44
CA VAL A 38 2.09 6.08 -5.79
C VAL A 38 1.45 5.94 -4.40
N MET A 39 1.37 7.02 -3.61
CA MET A 39 0.73 6.99 -2.30
C MET A 39 -0.77 6.68 -2.38
N LEU A 40 -1.46 7.14 -3.43
CA LEU A 40 -2.90 6.92 -3.64
C LEU A 40 -3.26 5.50 -4.12
N GLN A 41 -2.27 4.69 -4.52
CA GLN A 41 -2.51 3.29 -4.89
C GLN A 41 -3.06 2.48 -3.70
N GLN A 42 -4.35 2.14 -3.73
CA GLN A 42 -5.02 1.38 -2.68
C GLN A 42 -4.96 2.06 -1.29
N THR A 43 -4.84 3.40 -1.23
CA THR A 43 -4.89 4.17 0.01
C THR A 43 -5.82 5.37 -0.16
N GLY A 44 -6.63 5.67 0.86
CA GLY A 44 -7.60 6.77 0.80
C GLY A 44 -6.93 8.15 0.90
N VAL A 45 -7.52 9.14 0.22
CA VAL A 45 -7.00 10.52 0.19
C VAL A 45 -6.83 11.13 1.59
N ALA A 46 -7.78 10.90 2.50
CA ALA A 46 -7.70 11.42 3.87
C ALA A 46 -6.43 10.94 4.60
N THR A 47 -6.07 9.66 4.42
CA THR A 47 -4.83 9.10 4.94
C THR A 47 -3.61 9.72 4.26
N VAL A 48 -3.61 9.77 2.91
CA VAL A 48 -2.44 10.24 2.14
C VAL A 48 -2.06 11.70 2.44
N LYS A 49 -3.04 12.58 2.69
CA LYS A 49 -2.78 14.02 2.96
C LYS A 49 -1.66 14.28 3.96
N GLY A 50 -1.71 13.62 5.13
CA GLY A 50 -0.70 13.83 6.18
C GLY A 50 0.66 13.21 5.87
N TYR A 51 0.70 12.14 5.08
CA TYR A 51 1.96 11.48 4.71
C TYR A 51 2.66 12.19 3.57
N TYR A 52 1.89 12.69 2.60
CA TYR A 52 2.43 13.40 1.45
C TYR A 52 3.24 14.62 1.87
N GLY A 53 2.69 15.47 2.75
CA GLY A 53 3.40 16.65 3.25
C GLY A 53 4.74 16.29 3.89
N ARG A 54 4.73 15.43 4.91
CA ARG A 54 5.95 14.99 5.60
C ARG A 54 6.98 14.35 4.67
N PHE A 55 6.52 13.55 3.71
CA PHE A 55 7.41 12.87 2.76
C PHE A 55 8.09 13.86 1.81
N ILE A 56 7.34 14.85 1.30
CA ILE A 56 7.90 15.90 0.44
C ILE A 56 8.78 16.86 1.25
N ASP A 57 8.46 17.15 2.51
CA ASP A 57 9.33 17.96 3.37
C ASP A 57 10.67 17.25 3.63
N LYS A 58 10.64 15.92 3.78
CA LYS A 58 11.84 15.11 4.04
C LYS A 58 12.65 14.81 2.77
N PHE A 59 11.96 14.61 1.65
CA PHE A 59 12.54 14.37 0.33
C PHE A 59 11.95 15.39 -0.68
N PRO A 60 12.40 16.65 -0.66
CA PRO A 60 11.87 17.70 -1.55
C PRO A 60 12.02 17.40 -3.04
N THR A 61 13.05 16.66 -3.42
CA THR A 61 13.42 16.37 -4.82
C THR A 61 13.63 14.88 -5.08
N VAL A 62 13.59 14.50 -6.37
CA VAL A 62 13.94 13.14 -6.80
C VAL A 62 15.38 12.75 -6.44
N ALA A 63 16.31 13.72 -6.43
CA ALA A 63 17.71 13.50 -6.08
C ALA A 63 17.86 13.16 -4.58
N GLU A 64 17.17 13.90 -3.70
CA GLU A 64 17.17 13.61 -2.26
C GLU A 64 16.52 12.26 -1.96
N LEU A 65 15.42 11.92 -2.65
CA LEU A 65 14.82 10.60 -2.52
C LEU A 65 15.75 9.49 -3.02
N ALA A 66 16.45 9.69 -4.14
CA ALA A 66 17.39 8.71 -4.70
C ALA A 66 18.63 8.51 -3.81
N GLY A 67 19.12 9.57 -3.18
CA GLY A 67 20.27 9.53 -2.28
C GLY A 67 19.98 8.98 -0.88
N ALA A 68 18.71 8.86 -0.49
CA ALA A 68 18.32 8.40 0.84
C ALA A 68 18.61 6.90 1.07
N ASP A 69 18.86 6.53 2.33
CA ASP A 69 18.79 5.11 2.72
C ASP A 69 17.35 4.63 2.63
N LEU A 70 17.17 3.38 2.17
CA LEU A 70 15.84 2.78 2.05
C LEU A 70 15.10 2.74 3.40
N GLY A 71 15.81 2.60 4.52
CA GLY A 71 15.23 2.61 5.86
C GLY A 71 14.57 3.95 6.20
N MET A 72 15.18 5.07 5.81
CA MET A 72 14.58 6.39 5.97
C MET A 72 13.31 6.54 5.11
N VAL A 73 13.34 6.06 3.86
CA VAL A 73 12.15 6.08 3.00
C VAL A 73 11.02 5.21 3.58
N LEU A 74 11.34 4.00 4.04
CA LEU A 74 10.36 3.10 4.67
C LEU A 74 9.82 3.67 5.97
N LYS A 75 10.61 4.48 6.68
CA LYS A 75 10.22 5.16 7.91
C LYS A 75 9.16 6.23 7.63
N GLU A 76 9.38 7.10 6.64
CA GLU A 76 8.37 8.08 6.24
C GLU A 76 7.10 7.42 5.65
N TRP A 77 7.25 6.21 5.09
CA TRP A 77 6.13 5.41 4.60
C TRP A 77 5.40 4.60 5.69
N GLN A 78 5.92 4.56 6.91
CA GLN A 78 5.44 3.67 7.96
C GLN A 78 3.98 3.96 8.30
N GLY A 79 3.13 2.94 8.14
CA GLY A 79 1.69 3.06 8.41
C GLY A 79 0.82 3.26 7.16
N LEU A 80 1.38 3.64 6.00
CA LEU A 80 0.65 3.67 4.73
C LEU A 80 0.34 2.28 4.16
N GLY A 81 1.09 1.27 4.61
CA GLY A 81 0.98 -0.10 4.09
C GLY A 81 1.46 -0.25 2.64
N TYR A 82 1.45 -1.49 2.15
CA TYR A 82 1.96 -1.84 0.81
C TYR A 82 3.38 -1.30 0.55
N TYR A 83 4.33 -1.59 1.46
CA TYR A 83 5.70 -1.06 1.47
C TYR A 83 6.50 -1.27 0.18
N ARG A 84 6.14 -2.27 -0.62
CA ARG A 84 6.71 -2.46 -1.96
C ARG A 84 6.53 -1.23 -2.86
N ARG A 85 5.51 -0.40 -2.61
CA ARG A 85 5.32 0.89 -3.29
C ARG A 85 6.46 1.86 -2.97
N ALA A 86 6.83 2.00 -1.70
CA ALA A 86 7.95 2.83 -1.27
C ALA A 86 9.28 2.33 -1.84
N GLU A 87 9.51 1.02 -1.79
CA GLU A 87 10.71 0.39 -2.38
C GLU A 87 10.78 0.64 -3.90
N ASN A 88 9.66 0.49 -4.60
CA ASN A 88 9.59 0.73 -6.04
C ASN A 88 9.79 2.21 -6.38
N LEU A 89 9.15 3.11 -5.63
CA LEU A 89 9.30 4.57 -5.76
C LEU A 89 10.77 4.96 -5.57
N HIS A 90 11.42 4.46 -4.52
CA HIS A 90 12.83 4.73 -4.25
C HIS A 90 13.74 4.17 -5.35
N ARG A 91 13.51 2.93 -5.81
CA ARG A 91 14.26 2.37 -6.96
C ARG A 91 14.03 3.16 -8.24
N GLY A 92 12.80 3.60 -8.50
CA GLY A 92 12.51 4.46 -9.63
C GLY A 92 13.19 5.82 -9.53
N ALA A 93 13.28 6.39 -8.32
CA ALA A 93 13.94 7.67 -8.09
C ALA A 93 15.43 7.55 -8.41
N LYS A 94 16.07 6.44 -8.02
CA LYS A 94 17.44 6.10 -8.44
C LYS A 94 17.58 5.97 -9.94
N VAL A 95 16.64 5.32 -10.63
CA VAL A 95 16.67 5.26 -12.11
C VAL A 95 16.57 6.66 -12.73
N VAL A 96 15.64 7.49 -12.26
CA VAL A 96 15.47 8.87 -12.76
C VAL A 96 16.72 9.70 -12.49
N HIS A 97 17.28 9.64 -11.29
CA HIS A 97 18.47 10.38 -10.92
C HIS A 97 19.72 9.87 -11.65
N ASP A 98 20.06 8.59 -11.49
CA ASP A 98 21.33 8.01 -11.92
C ASP A 98 21.36 7.75 -13.43
N SER A 99 20.25 7.29 -14.02
CA SER A 99 20.20 6.88 -15.44
C SER A 99 19.61 7.95 -16.37
N LEU A 100 18.72 8.81 -15.86
CA LEU A 100 18.07 9.86 -16.66
C LEU A 100 18.57 11.27 -16.29
N GLY A 101 19.58 11.40 -15.43
CA GLY A 101 20.16 12.69 -15.05
C GLY A 101 19.17 13.63 -14.36
N GLY A 102 18.20 13.08 -13.63
CA GLY A 102 17.12 13.83 -12.99
C GLY A 102 15.97 14.23 -13.92
N CYS A 103 16.04 13.89 -15.21
CA CYS A 103 14.99 14.19 -16.18
C CYS A 103 13.89 13.12 -16.13
N PHE A 104 12.64 13.56 -15.95
CA PHE A 104 11.50 12.63 -15.93
C PHE A 104 11.12 12.15 -17.34
N PRO A 105 10.57 10.93 -17.46
CA PRO A 105 10.07 10.43 -18.73
C PRO A 105 9.00 11.32 -19.39
N GLU A 106 9.04 11.43 -20.71
CA GLU A 106 8.07 12.22 -21.49
C GLU A 106 7.05 11.34 -22.25
N THR A 107 7.21 10.02 -22.21
CA THR A 107 6.32 9.06 -22.88
C THR A 107 5.74 8.03 -21.92
N LEU A 108 4.59 7.48 -22.28
CA LEU A 108 3.88 6.50 -21.46
C LEU A 108 4.73 5.25 -21.24
N GLU A 109 5.39 4.78 -22.30
CA GLU A 109 6.23 3.58 -22.30
C GLU A 109 7.44 3.75 -21.37
N ARG A 110 8.06 4.95 -21.38
CA ARG A 110 9.19 5.26 -20.50
C ARG A 110 8.75 5.45 -19.04
N TRP A 111 7.57 6.00 -18.79
CA TRP A 111 7.00 5.99 -17.44
C TRP A 111 6.75 4.56 -16.94
N MET A 112 6.20 3.70 -17.79
CA MET A 112 5.91 2.30 -17.47
C MET A 112 7.16 1.43 -17.27
N SER A 113 8.34 1.87 -17.73
CA SER A 113 9.59 1.17 -17.46
C SER A 113 10.11 1.43 -16.04
N LEU A 114 9.62 2.48 -15.36
CA LEU A 114 10.00 2.75 -13.98
C LEU A 114 9.42 1.69 -13.01
N PRO A 115 10.19 1.24 -12.01
CA PRO A 115 9.72 0.28 -11.02
C PRO A 115 8.41 0.71 -10.35
N GLY A 116 7.40 -0.18 -10.40
CA GLY A 116 6.11 0.04 -9.75
C GLY A 116 5.16 1.01 -10.44
N VAL A 117 5.52 1.53 -11.61
CA VAL A 117 4.65 2.40 -12.42
C VAL A 117 3.89 1.53 -13.44
N GLY A 118 2.61 1.31 -13.18
CA GLY A 118 1.72 0.63 -14.13
C GLY A 118 1.07 1.59 -15.12
N ARG A 119 0.42 1.06 -16.16
CA ARG A 119 -0.25 1.84 -17.23
C ARG A 119 -1.13 2.97 -16.71
N SER A 120 -2.00 2.69 -15.73
CA SER A 120 -2.91 3.72 -15.19
C SER A 120 -2.17 4.81 -14.40
N THR A 121 -1.09 4.47 -13.70
CA THR A 121 -0.30 5.45 -12.95
C THR A 121 0.52 6.32 -13.91
N ALA A 122 1.17 5.70 -14.91
CA ALA A 122 1.85 6.44 -15.98
C ALA A 122 0.88 7.40 -16.69
N ALA A 123 -0.30 6.91 -17.07
CA ALA A 123 -1.32 7.73 -17.72
C ALA A 123 -1.80 8.89 -16.82
N ALA A 124 -1.98 8.66 -15.52
CA ALA A 124 -2.37 9.70 -14.58
C ALA A 124 -1.31 10.79 -14.48
N ILE A 125 -0.04 10.42 -14.32
CA ILE A 125 1.10 11.36 -14.29
C ILE A 125 1.14 12.20 -15.56
N MET A 126 1.03 11.57 -16.74
CA MET A 126 1.10 12.27 -18.02
C MET A 126 -0.11 13.16 -18.30
N ALA A 127 -1.31 12.70 -17.96
CA ALA A 127 -2.53 13.50 -18.12
C ALA A 127 -2.53 14.69 -17.17
N ILE A 128 -2.14 14.51 -15.90
CA ILE A 128 -2.18 15.56 -14.88
C ILE A 128 -1.01 16.54 -15.05
N GLY A 129 0.21 16.03 -15.21
CA GLY A 129 1.43 16.86 -15.24
C GLY A 129 1.71 17.51 -16.59
N TRP A 130 1.37 16.85 -17.70
CA TRP A 130 1.68 17.32 -19.05
C TRP A 130 0.46 17.56 -19.93
N ASN A 131 -0.74 17.41 -19.37
CA ASN A 131 -2.00 17.55 -20.11
C ASN A 131 -2.05 16.69 -21.39
N GLN A 132 -1.35 15.55 -21.40
CA GLN A 132 -1.39 14.62 -22.51
C GLN A 132 -2.68 13.80 -22.47
N ARG A 133 -3.26 13.53 -23.64
CA ARG A 133 -4.48 12.72 -23.75
C ARG A 133 -4.20 11.25 -23.42
N GLN A 134 -4.21 10.93 -22.13
CA GLN A 134 -4.00 9.58 -21.61
C GLN A 134 -5.21 9.14 -20.78
N ALA A 135 -5.73 7.95 -21.06
CA ALA A 135 -6.82 7.37 -20.29
C ALA A 135 -6.30 6.74 -19.00
N ILE A 136 -7.00 6.95 -17.90
CA ILE A 136 -6.71 6.30 -16.62
C ILE A 136 -7.77 5.23 -16.31
N LEU A 137 -7.39 4.22 -15.54
CA LEU A 137 -8.30 3.13 -15.18
C LEU A 137 -7.94 2.50 -13.82
N ASP A 138 -8.04 3.30 -12.76
CA ASP A 138 -7.90 2.84 -11.38
C ASP A 138 -9.16 2.07 -10.90
N GLY A 139 -9.16 1.60 -9.64
CA GLY A 139 -10.30 0.87 -9.07
C GLY A 139 -11.60 1.70 -9.00
N ASN A 140 -11.51 3.02 -8.93
CA ASN A 140 -12.65 3.92 -8.96
C ASN A 140 -13.22 4.03 -10.38
N CYS A 141 -12.36 4.27 -11.36
CA CYS A 141 -12.72 4.32 -12.77
C CYS A 141 -13.35 3.00 -13.23
N LYS A 142 -12.74 1.85 -12.89
CA LYS A 142 -13.29 0.52 -13.23
C LYS A 142 -14.72 0.35 -12.71
N ARG A 143 -15.01 0.78 -11.47
CA ARG A 143 -16.37 0.70 -10.90
C ARG A 143 -17.35 1.63 -11.63
N VAL A 144 -16.96 2.88 -11.86
CA VAL A 144 -17.80 3.86 -12.55
C VAL A 144 -18.16 3.36 -13.94
N LEU A 145 -17.15 2.98 -14.74
CA LEU A 145 -17.36 2.53 -16.11
C LEU A 145 -18.15 1.22 -16.17
N ALA A 146 -17.87 0.26 -15.28
CA ALA A 146 -18.66 -0.98 -15.21
C ALA A 146 -20.14 -0.71 -14.93
N ARG A 147 -20.49 0.23 -14.06
CA ARG A 147 -21.88 0.63 -13.79
C ARG A 147 -22.51 1.34 -14.99
N VAL A 148 -21.81 2.29 -15.59
CA VAL A 148 -22.30 3.02 -16.78
C VAL A 148 -22.59 2.08 -17.94
N MET A 149 -21.74 1.06 -18.12
CA MET A 149 -21.89 0.06 -19.18
C MET A 149 -22.85 -1.08 -18.83
N ALA A 150 -23.17 -1.26 -17.54
CA ALA A 150 -23.75 -2.50 -17.00
C ALA A 150 -22.92 -3.73 -17.41
N LEU A 151 -21.60 -3.66 -17.17
CA LEU A 151 -20.62 -4.65 -17.64
C LEU A 151 -20.71 -5.96 -16.86
N ASP A 152 -21.21 -7.02 -17.49
CA ASP A 152 -21.29 -8.35 -16.88
C ASP A 152 -19.92 -9.05 -16.76
N ASP A 153 -18.99 -8.79 -17.66
CA ASP A 153 -17.63 -9.30 -17.56
C ASP A 153 -16.95 -8.83 -16.26
N PRO A 154 -16.31 -9.74 -15.49
CA PRO A 154 -15.58 -9.33 -14.30
C PRO A 154 -14.51 -8.29 -14.63
N VAL A 155 -14.42 -7.21 -13.85
CA VAL A 155 -13.47 -6.10 -14.10
C VAL A 155 -11.98 -6.49 -13.93
N ASN A 156 -11.74 -7.70 -13.43
CA ASN A 156 -10.44 -8.37 -13.30
C ASN A 156 -10.33 -9.64 -14.19
N SER A 157 -11.16 -9.77 -15.22
CA SER A 157 -10.95 -10.66 -16.35
C SER A 157 -10.22 -9.92 -17.48
N ALA A 158 -9.52 -10.66 -18.35
CA ALA A 158 -8.82 -10.05 -19.49
C ALA A 158 -9.79 -9.32 -20.43
N GLN A 159 -10.97 -9.91 -20.66
CA GLN A 159 -12.03 -9.31 -21.48
C GLN A 159 -12.62 -8.06 -20.83
N GLY A 160 -12.99 -8.12 -19.55
CA GLY A 160 -13.53 -6.96 -18.83
C GLY A 160 -12.52 -5.82 -18.76
N GLU A 161 -11.24 -6.14 -18.51
CA GLU A 161 -10.17 -5.14 -18.51
C GLU A 161 -9.97 -4.50 -19.89
N ARG A 162 -9.99 -5.28 -20.98
CA ARG A 162 -9.91 -4.76 -22.35
C ARG A 162 -11.07 -3.80 -22.67
N LEU A 163 -12.31 -4.20 -22.35
CA LEU A 163 -13.50 -3.38 -22.61
C LEU A 163 -13.48 -2.06 -21.82
N LEU A 164 -13.05 -2.11 -20.56
CA LEU A 164 -12.94 -0.93 -19.71
C LEU A 164 -11.84 0.02 -20.21
N TRP A 165 -10.69 -0.51 -20.64
CA TRP A 165 -9.62 0.31 -21.22
C TRP A 165 -10.08 0.99 -22.50
N GLN A 166 -10.67 0.24 -23.43
CA GLN A 166 -11.23 0.79 -24.65
C GLN A 166 -12.19 1.94 -24.34
N ARG A 167 -13.12 1.71 -23.40
CA ARG A 167 -14.08 2.75 -23.01
C ARG A 167 -13.43 3.96 -22.35
N ALA A 168 -12.41 3.76 -21.51
CA ALA A 168 -11.68 4.86 -20.90
C ALA A 168 -11.03 5.77 -21.97
N TYR A 169 -10.44 5.20 -23.02
CA TYR A 169 -9.88 5.97 -24.15
C TYR A 169 -10.95 6.72 -24.93
N GLU A 170 -12.07 6.08 -25.25
CA GLU A 170 -13.18 6.69 -25.98
C GLU A 170 -13.72 7.94 -25.25
N LEU A 171 -13.81 7.90 -23.92
CA LEU A 171 -14.36 8.98 -23.11
C LEU A 171 -13.35 10.07 -22.73
N THR A 172 -12.05 9.79 -22.82
CA THR A 172 -11.02 10.76 -22.46
C THR A 172 -10.99 11.88 -23.51
N PRO A 173 -11.36 13.11 -23.15
CA PRO A 173 -11.40 14.24 -24.09
C PRO A 173 -9.98 14.63 -24.52
N ALA A 174 -9.87 15.25 -25.70
CA ALA A 174 -8.62 15.88 -26.13
C ALA A 174 -8.35 17.19 -25.37
N ASP A 175 -9.41 17.91 -25.01
CA ASP A 175 -9.33 19.11 -24.17
C ASP A 175 -9.38 18.74 -22.68
N ARG A 176 -8.49 19.34 -21.89
CA ARG A 176 -8.34 19.14 -20.43
C ARG A 176 -8.32 17.66 -19.95
N PRO A 177 -7.52 16.77 -20.56
CA PRO A 177 -7.43 15.36 -20.12
C PRO A 177 -6.98 15.20 -18.67
N GLY A 178 -6.13 16.09 -18.14
CA GLY A 178 -5.71 16.06 -16.73
C GLY A 178 -6.86 16.27 -15.76
N ASP A 179 -7.69 17.28 -16.01
CA ASP A 179 -8.90 17.53 -15.21
C ASP A 179 -9.90 16.39 -15.35
N TYR A 180 -10.07 15.84 -16.55
CA TYR A 180 -10.93 14.67 -16.75
C TYR A 180 -10.45 13.47 -15.92
N ALA A 181 -9.13 13.20 -15.91
CA ALA A 181 -8.53 12.13 -15.10
C ALA A 181 -8.79 12.34 -13.60
N GLN A 182 -8.60 13.56 -13.09
CA GLN A 182 -8.91 13.87 -11.69
C GLN A 182 -10.40 13.76 -11.40
N ALA A 183 -11.25 14.20 -12.33
CA ALA A 183 -12.70 14.20 -12.19
C ALA A 183 -13.30 12.79 -12.15
N ILE A 184 -12.83 11.86 -12.99
CA ILE A 184 -13.34 10.48 -13.00
C ILE A 184 -12.97 9.75 -11.70
N MET A 185 -11.76 10.01 -11.18
CA MET A 185 -11.35 9.51 -9.87
C MET A 185 -12.21 10.09 -8.74
N ASP A 186 -12.48 11.39 -8.76
CA ASP A 186 -13.34 12.07 -7.77
C ASP A 186 -14.78 11.57 -7.83
N LEU A 187 -15.32 11.38 -9.03
CA LEU A 187 -16.65 10.83 -9.23
C LEU A 187 -16.77 9.46 -8.55
N GLY A 188 -15.82 8.56 -8.81
CA GLY A 188 -15.82 7.25 -8.17
C GLY A 188 -15.58 7.33 -6.67
N ALA A 189 -14.69 8.20 -6.20
CA ALA A 189 -14.34 8.31 -4.79
C ALA A 189 -15.46 8.90 -3.93
N THR A 190 -16.28 9.81 -4.47
CA THR A 190 -17.21 10.64 -3.68
C THR A 190 -18.67 10.42 -4.00
N VAL A 191 -19.03 10.08 -5.24
CA VAL A 191 -20.44 9.98 -5.68
C VAL A 191 -20.80 8.53 -6.02
N CYS A 192 -20.06 7.93 -6.96
CA CYS A 192 -20.24 6.55 -7.38
C CYS A 192 -19.44 5.60 -6.47
N THR A 193 -19.75 5.65 -5.18
CA THR A 193 -19.06 4.88 -4.12
C THR A 193 -19.40 3.39 -4.19
N PRO A 194 -18.57 2.51 -3.60
CA PRO A 194 -18.84 1.06 -3.60
C PRO A 194 -20.16 0.67 -2.91
N ARG A 195 -20.55 1.39 -1.86
CA ARG A 195 -21.79 1.20 -1.11
C ARG A 195 -22.56 2.51 -1.05
N ALA A 196 -23.88 2.45 -1.18
CA ALA A 196 -24.78 3.60 -1.16
C ALA A 196 -24.33 4.75 -2.09
N PRO A 197 -24.18 4.49 -3.41
CA PRO A 197 -23.81 5.54 -4.36
C PRO A 197 -24.90 6.62 -4.46
N ARG A 198 -24.48 7.87 -4.58
CA ARG A 198 -25.37 9.04 -4.71
C ARG A 198 -25.81 9.23 -6.16
N CYS A 199 -26.53 8.25 -6.71
CA CYS A 199 -26.86 8.20 -8.14
C CYS A 199 -27.66 9.41 -8.64
N ARG A 200 -28.53 9.98 -7.80
CA ARG A 200 -29.30 11.20 -8.15
C ARG A 200 -28.42 12.43 -8.34
N GLU A 201 -27.29 12.50 -7.63
CA GLU A 201 -26.29 13.59 -7.73
C GLU A 201 -25.23 13.32 -8.79
N CYS A 202 -25.23 12.13 -9.41
CA CYS A 202 -24.20 11.73 -10.37
C CYS A 202 -24.37 12.47 -11.70
N PRO A 203 -23.32 13.15 -12.23
CA PRO A 203 -23.39 13.83 -13.53
C PRO A 203 -23.66 12.88 -14.71
N TRP A 204 -23.46 11.58 -14.50
CA TRP A 204 -23.66 10.53 -15.50
C TRP A 204 -24.91 9.68 -15.28
N CYS A 205 -25.80 10.05 -14.34
CA CYS A 205 -26.97 9.23 -13.99
C CYS A 205 -27.84 8.89 -15.21
N LEU A 206 -28.16 9.88 -16.05
CA LEU A 206 -28.97 9.72 -17.26
C LEU A 206 -28.28 8.88 -18.36
N GLY A 207 -26.95 8.77 -18.34
CA GLY A 207 -26.18 7.92 -19.26
C GLY A 207 -25.79 6.55 -18.65
N CYS A 208 -26.20 6.27 -17.41
CA CYS A 208 -25.76 5.10 -16.66
C CYS A 208 -26.76 3.95 -16.79
N ARG A 209 -26.40 2.89 -17.52
CA ARG A 209 -27.27 1.72 -17.71
C ARG A 209 -27.64 1.04 -16.40
N ALA A 210 -26.70 0.88 -15.46
CA ALA A 210 -27.03 0.27 -14.18
C ALA A 210 -27.99 1.11 -13.33
N TRP A 211 -28.04 2.44 -13.53
CA TRP A 211 -29.03 3.29 -12.87
C TRP A 211 -30.40 3.16 -13.52
N GLU A 212 -30.45 3.22 -14.86
CA GLU A 212 -31.65 3.01 -15.66
C GLU A 212 -32.33 1.68 -15.34
N THR A 213 -31.55 0.60 -15.18
CA THR A 213 -32.08 -0.74 -14.86
C THR A 213 -32.16 -1.06 -13.37
N GLN A 214 -31.88 -0.10 -12.48
CA GLN A 214 -31.90 -0.26 -11.02
C GLN A 214 -30.96 -1.38 -10.49
N GLN A 215 -29.81 -1.58 -11.14
CA GLN A 215 -28.82 -2.62 -10.82
C GLN A 215 -27.45 -2.05 -10.41
N VAL A 216 -27.37 -0.82 -9.92
CA VAL A 216 -26.09 -0.17 -9.56
C VAL A 216 -25.25 -1.00 -8.58
N ASP A 217 -25.89 -1.66 -7.61
CA ASP A 217 -25.24 -2.48 -6.59
C ASP A 217 -24.75 -3.84 -7.09
N ARG A 218 -25.24 -4.29 -8.26
CA ARG A 218 -24.73 -5.50 -8.94
C ARG A 218 -23.31 -5.30 -9.47
N TYR A 219 -22.95 -4.07 -9.87
CA TYR A 219 -21.69 -3.78 -10.53
C TYR A 219 -20.69 -3.05 -9.61
N PRO A 220 -19.38 -3.34 -9.72
CA PRO A 220 -18.74 -4.17 -10.74
C PRO A 220 -18.71 -5.66 -10.36
N ASN A 221 -18.89 -6.53 -11.36
CA ASN A 221 -18.59 -7.94 -11.21
C ASN A 221 -17.10 -8.17 -10.99
N ARG A 222 -16.75 -9.14 -10.15
CA ARG A 222 -15.36 -9.53 -9.88
C ARG A 222 -15.26 -11.05 -9.89
N LYS A 223 -14.13 -11.57 -10.36
CA LYS A 223 -13.81 -13.00 -10.20
C LYS A 223 -13.88 -13.36 -8.71
N LYS A 224 -14.42 -14.54 -8.41
CA LYS A 224 -14.43 -15.07 -7.05
C LYS A 224 -13.01 -15.04 -6.48
N PRO A 225 -12.80 -14.45 -5.29
CA PRO A 225 -11.49 -14.47 -4.65
C PRO A 225 -11.03 -15.92 -4.47
N LYS A 226 -9.74 -16.18 -4.67
CA LYS A 226 -9.15 -17.45 -4.26
C LYS A 226 -9.22 -17.55 -2.73
N VAL A 227 -9.46 -18.77 -2.22
CA VAL A 227 -9.34 -19.05 -0.79
C VAL A 227 -7.93 -18.69 -0.35
N ARG A 228 -7.83 -17.86 0.68
CA ARG A 228 -6.55 -17.40 1.21
C ARG A 228 -5.99 -18.47 2.15
N PRO A 229 -4.77 -18.98 1.92
CA PRO A 229 -4.14 -19.89 2.87
C PRO A 229 -3.97 -19.19 4.23
N ARG A 230 -4.03 -19.99 5.29
CA ARG A 230 -3.80 -19.56 6.67
C ARG A 230 -2.48 -20.14 7.13
N TYR A 231 -1.58 -19.28 7.56
CA TYR A 231 -0.26 -19.67 8.07
C TYR A 231 -0.13 -19.38 9.55
N GLY A 232 0.67 -20.19 10.23
CA GLY A 232 1.22 -19.93 11.55
C GLY A 232 2.69 -19.50 11.47
N GLN A 233 3.15 -18.71 12.45
CA GLN A 233 4.54 -18.35 12.67
C GLN A 233 4.79 -18.10 14.16
N VAL A 234 6.01 -18.32 14.66
CA VAL A 234 6.42 -17.83 15.98
C VAL A 234 7.33 -16.63 15.80
N ALA A 235 7.05 -15.53 16.51
CA ALA A 235 7.96 -14.41 16.67
C ALA A 235 8.59 -14.48 18.06
N VAL A 236 9.91 -14.36 18.14
CA VAL A 236 10.67 -14.45 19.39
C VAL A 236 11.30 -13.11 19.71
N LEU A 237 10.79 -12.49 20.76
CA LEU A 237 11.33 -11.29 21.39
C LEU A 237 12.52 -11.69 22.24
N VAL A 238 13.72 -11.51 21.72
CA VAL A 238 14.97 -11.78 22.46
C VAL A 238 15.44 -10.49 23.12
N GLN A 239 15.54 -10.47 24.45
CA GLN A 239 15.95 -9.30 25.23
C GLN A 239 17.31 -9.52 25.90
N ASN A 240 18.22 -8.54 25.81
CA ASN A 240 19.46 -8.55 26.58
C ASN A 240 19.27 -7.99 28.01
N SER A 241 20.35 -8.03 28.81
CA SER A 241 20.36 -7.50 30.18
C SER A 241 20.05 -6.00 30.28
N ASP A 242 20.32 -5.26 29.21
CA ASP A 242 20.11 -3.81 29.12
C ASP A 242 18.70 -3.45 28.65
N GLY A 243 17.81 -4.45 28.53
CA GLY A 243 16.42 -4.28 28.11
C GLY A 243 16.22 -4.07 26.60
N GLN A 244 17.28 -4.21 25.80
CA GLN A 244 17.24 -4.03 24.34
C GLN A 244 16.77 -5.29 23.63
N TRP A 245 16.06 -5.12 22.51
CA TRP A 245 15.53 -6.19 21.68
C TRP A 245 16.47 -6.56 20.54
N LEU A 246 16.69 -7.85 20.30
CA LEU A 246 17.43 -8.31 19.13
C LEU A 246 16.55 -8.20 17.89
N MET A 247 16.96 -7.34 16.96
CA MET A 247 16.21 -7.04 15.74
C MET A 247 17.03 -7.40 14.52
N ARG A 248 16.36 -7.86 13.48
CA ARG A 248 16.95 -8.06 12.16
C ARG A 248 16.20 -7.27 11.10
N ARG A 249 16.90 -6.86 10.05
CA ARG A 249 16.26 -6.28 8.87
C ARG A 249 15.86 -7.39 7.92
N ARG A 250 14.61 -7.37 7.44
CA ARG A 250 14.13 -8.35 6.48
C ARG A 250 14.89 -8.21 5.16
N PRO A 251 15.32 -9.32 4.54
CA PRO A 251 16.00 -9.30 3.25
C PRO A 251 15.24 -8.50 2.18
N ARG A 252 15.99 -7.95 1.22
CA ARG A 252 15.40 -7.28 0.06
C ARG A 252 14.65 -8.28 -0.80
N GLY A 253 13.50 -7.87 -1.32
CA GLY A 253 12.62 -8.73 -2.11
C GLY A 253 11.74 -9.64 -1.23
N GLY A 254 10.45 -9.62 -1.50
CA GLY A 254 9.47 -10.43 -0.77
C GLY A 254 8.61 -9.62 0.20
N LEU A 255 8.02 -10.31 1.18
CA LEU A 255 7.05 -9.70 2.07
C LEU A 255 7.76 -8.81 3.11
N LEU A 256 7.28 -7.57 3.27
CA LEU A 256 7.78 -6.59 4.25
C LEU A 256 9.30 -6.35 4.13
N ALA A 257 9.85 -6.39 2.91
CA ALA A 257 11.28 -6.26 2.67
C ALA A 257 11.83 -4.92 3.21
N GLY A 258 13.05 -4.95 3.73
CA GLY A 258 13.72 -3.77 4.29
C GLY A 258 13.17 -3.24 5.61
N LEU A 259 12.04 -3.74 6.11
CA LEU A 259 11.52 -3.44 7.45
C LEU A 259 12.21 -4.30 8.50
N TRP A 260 12.21 -3.81 9.74
CA TRP A 260 12.77 -4.53 10.87
C TRP A 260 11.75 -5.45 11.53
N GLU A 261 12.25 -6.54 12.10
CA GLU A 261 11.45 -7.53 12.80
C GLU A 261 12.23 -8.24 13.91
N PRO A 262 11.55 -8.80 14.91
CA PRO A 262 12.16 -9.77 15.81
C PRO A 262 12.52 -11.05 15.05
N LEU A 263 13.33 -11.91 15.66
CA LEU A 263 13.59 -13.24 15.12
C LEU A 263 12.27 -14.01 14.99
N SER A 264 12.12 -14.79 13.92
CA SER A 264 10.91 -15.56 13.70
C SER A 264 11.19 -16.91 13.05
N THR A 265 10.37 -17.90 13.37
CA THR A 265 10.47 -19.23 12.76
C THR A 265 9.95 -19.21 11.32
N LYS A 266 10.16 -20.32 10.60
CA LYS A 266 9.51 -20.51 9.30
C LYS A 266 7.99 -20.59 9.47
N ARG A 267 7.27 -20.16 8.43
CA ARG A 267 5.80 -20.28 8.40
C ARG A 267 5.37 -21.72 8.14
N TRP A 268 4.27 -22.13 8.77
CA TRP A 268 3.62 -23.42 8.51
C TRP A 268 2.13 -23.23 8.18
N LEU A 269 1.49 -24.24 7.58
CA LEU A 269 0.06 -24.19 7.23
C LEU A 269 -0.81 -24.56 8.44
N LEU A 270 -1.85 -23.77 8.70
CA LEU A 270 -2.89 -24.10 9.68
C LEU A 270 -3.84 -25.18 9.12
N PRO A 271 -4.42 -26.05 9.97
CA PRO A 271 -4.53 -25.95 11.44
C PRO A 271 -3.43 -26.65 12.26
N GLN A 272 -2.24 -26.90 11.70
CA GLN A 272 -1.15 -27.50 12.49
C GLN A 272 -0.84 -26.64 13.73
N LEU A 273 -0.71 -27.29 14.90
CA LEU A 273 -0.44 -26.65 16.18
C LEU A 273 0.93 -25.94 16.17
N PRO A 274 1.10 -24.86 16.95
CA PRO A 274 2.42 -24.24 17.10
C PRO A 274 3.42 -25.23 17.70
N PRO A 275 4.73 -25.08 17.38
CA PRO A 275 5.76 -25.84 18.06
C PRO A 275 5.73 -25.57 19.56
N ASP A 276 6.10 -26.57 20.36
CA ASP A 276 6.35 -26.37 21.79
C ASP A 276 7.51 -25.39 22.03
N MET A 277 7.56 -24.78 23.21
CA MET A 277 8.53 -23.73 23.51
C MET A 277 9.98 -24.23 23.52
N GLN A 278 10.20 -25.53 23.78
CA GLN A 278 11.53 -26.13 23.72
C GLN A 278 12.06 -26.15 22.28
N LYS A 279 11.23 -26.60 21.32
CA LYS A 279 11.56 -26.56 19.90
C LYS A 279 11.79 -25.15 19.38
N VAL A 280 11.06 -24.15 19.89
CA VAL A 280 11.33 -22.74 19.56
C VAL A 280 12.73 -22.33 20.00
N GLY A 281 13.15 -22.71 21.21
CA GLY A 281 14.52 -22.47 21.70
C GLY A 281 15.59 -23.20 20.88
N GLU A 282 15.32 -24.44 20.47
CA GLU A 282 16.20 -25.21 19.58
C GLU A 282 16.30 -24.55 18.19
N GLU A 283 15.18 -24.10 17.61
CA GLU A 283 15.17 -23.41 16.32
C GLU A 283 15.91 -22.07 16.38
N LEU A 284 15.83 -21.31 17.49
CA LEU A 284 16.68 -20.13 17.72
C LEU A 284 18.16 -20.46 17.64
N LYS A 285 18.59 -21.54 18.30
CA LYS A 285 19.98 -21.95 18.30
C LYS A 285 20.43 -22.44 16.91
N HIS A 286 19.63 -23.28 16.26
CA HIS A 286 20.00 -23.88 14.97
C HIS A 286 19.88 -22.91 13.80
N GLN A 287 18.77 -22.18 13.70
CA GLN A 287 18.52 -21.27 12.59
C GLN A 287 19.23 -19.94 12.77
N TRP A 288 19.21 -19.40 13.99
CA TRP A 288 19.67 -18.04 14.26
C TRP A 288 20.98 -17.98 15.02
N GLN A 289 21.60 -19.12 15.40
CA GLN A 289 22.84 -19.15 16.19
C GLN A 289 22.74 -18.31 17.49
N VAL A 290 21.53 -18.16 18.03
CA VAL A 290 21.24 -17.43 19.27
C VAL A 290 20.83 -18.41 20.35
N CYS A 291 21.51 -18.35 21.48
CA CYS A 291 21.14 -19.05 22.69
C CYS A 291 20.42 -18.08 23.62
N GLY A 292 19.24 -18.49 24.07
CA GLY A 292 18.52 -17.79 25.13
C GLY A 292 17.87 -18.75 26.10
N ARG A 293 17.38 -18.21 27.21
CA ARG A 293 16.74 -18.94 28.31
C ARG A 293 15.36 -18.38 28.59
N ASN A 294 14.59 -19.11 29.41
CA ASN A 294 13.25 -18.69 29.85
C ASN A 294 12.31 -18.38 28.68
N VAL A 295 12.24 -19.29 27.70
CA VAL A 295 11.35 -19.14 26.55
C VAL A 295 9.90 -19.28 27.01
N GLN A 296 9.14 -18.18 26.91
CA GLN A 296 7.76 -18.11 27.41
C GLN A 296 6.81 -17.60 26.33
N LEU A 297 5.66 -18.25 26.18
CA LEU A 297 4.59 -17.77 25.29
C LEU A 297 3.83 -16.61 25.97
N LEU A 298 3.80 -15.45 25.31
CA LEU A 298 3.08 -14.26 25.78
C LEU A 298 1.67 -14.16 25.20
N GLY A 299 1.43 -14.68 23.99
CA GLY A 299 0.11 -14.59 23.36
C GLY A 299 0.15 -14.79 21.85
N GLU A 300 -0.94 -14.37 21.17
CA GLU A 300 -1.05 -14.46 19.71
C GLU A 300 -1.50 -13.14 19.06
N VAL A 301 -0.99 -12.88 17.86
CA VAL A 301 -1.40 -11.79 16.98
C VAL A 301 -1.95 -12.36 15.69
N ARG A 302 -3.19 -11.99 15.35
CA ARG A 302 -3.78 -12.31 14.04
C ARG A 302 -3.60 -11.13 13.09
N HIS A 303 -3.08 -11.41 11.90
CA HIS A 303 -2.84 -10.40 10.87
C HIS A 303 -3.29 -10.89 9.50
N THR A 304 -3.89 -10.01 8.70
CA THR A 304 -4.39 -10.34 7.37
C THR A 304 -3.60 -9.59 6.32
N PHE A 305 -2.97 -10.33 5.43
CA PHE A 305 -2.42 -9.82 4.18
C PHE A 305 -3.42 -10.01 3.04
N THR A 306 -3.22 -9.32 1.92
CA THR A 306 -4.09 -9.41 0.74
C THR A 306 -4.18 -10.85 0.20
N HIS A 307 -3.12 -11.64 0.35
CA HIS A 307 -3.01 -12.98 -0.24
C HIS A 307 -3.13 -14.13 0.76
N PHE A 308 -2.98 -13.88 2.07
CA PHE A 308 -3.00 -14.92 3.11
C PHE A 308 -3.33 -14.34 4.49
N HIS A 309 -3.69 -15.21 5.43
CA HIS A 309 -3.84 -14.86 6.84
C HIS A 309 -2.67 -15.43 7.64
N LEU A 310 -2.20 -14.70 8.65
CA LEU A 310 -1.11 -15.10 9.52
C LEU A 310 -1.56 -15.04 10.97
N THR A 311 -1.39 -16.13 11.70
CA THR A 311 -1.38 -16.13 13.16
C THR A 311 0.06 -16.18 13.63
N VAL A 312 0.46 -15.23 14.47
CA VAL A 312 1.81 -15.14 15.04
C VAL A 312 1.72 -15.40 16.53
N TRP A 313 2.36 -16.45 17.02
CA TRP A 313 2.57 -16.65 18.46
C TRP A 313 3.80 -15.87 18.89
N VAL A 314 3.67 -15.11 19.98
CA VAL A 314 4.72 -14.22 20.47
C VAL A 314 5.38 -14.85 21.68
N CYS A 315 6.68 -15.11 21.59
CA CYS A 315 7.47 -15.65 22.68
C CYS A 315 8.48 -14.63 23.20
N LEU A 316 8.68 -14.59 24.52
CA LEU A 316 9.78 -13.88 25.15
C LEU A 316 10.95 -14.85 25.39
N CYS A 317 12.17 -14.37 25.21
CA CYS A 317 13.38 -15.11 25.45
C CYS A 317 14.46 -14.16 26.01
N GLN A 318 15.14 -14.57 27.08
CA GLN A 318 16.28 -13.82 27.61
C GLN A 318 17.54 -14.24 26.88
N TYR A 319 18.27 -13.28 26.31
CA TYR A 319 19.53 -13.52 25.62
C TYR A 319 20.60 -14.07 26.57
N VAL A 320 21.37 -15.05 26.10
CA VAL A 320 22.52 -15.61 26.82
C VAL A 320 23.80 -15.44 25.99
N SER A 321 23.80 -15.90 24.74
CA SER A 321 24.98 -15.84 23.88
C SER A 321 24.63 -16.04 22.41
N GLY A 322 25.61 -15.86 21.53
CA GLY A 322 25.49 -16.12 20.10
C GLY A 322 24.98 -14.92 19.31
N TRP A 323 25.03 -15.00 17.98
CA TRP A 323 24.65 -13.90 17.12
C TRP A 323 24.15 -14.43 15.78
N PRO A 324 23.05 -13.89 15.22
CA PRO A 324 22.59 -14.30 13.89
C PRO A 324 23.63 -13.99 12.82
N LEU A 325 23.79 -14.93 11.88
CA LEU A 325 24.75 -14.83 10.77
C LEU A 325 24.32 -13.83 9.67
N GLU A 326 23.20 -13.15 9.84
CA GLU A 326 22.71 -12.17 8.87
C GLU A 326 23.42 -10.83 9.02
N GLU A 327 23.67 -10.15 7.90
CA GLU A 327 24.48 -8.93 7.83
C GLU A 327 23.82 -7.69 8.47
N GLU A 328 22.50 -7.70 8.72
CA GLU A 328 21.75 -6.56 9.26
C GLU A 328 20.97 -6.92 10.53
N VAL A 329 21.69 -7.11 11.63
CA VAL A 329 21.15 -7.44 12.96
C VAL A 329 21.65 -6.43 13.98
N ARG A 330 20.81 -5.99 14.92
CA ARG A 330 21.21 -5.06 15.99
C ARG A 330 20.37 -5.19 17.25
N TRP A 331 20.91 -4.72 18.36
CA TRP A 331 20.14 -4.38 19.54
C TRP A 331 19.32 -3.10 19.31
N TRP A 332 18.08 -3.11 19.76
CA TRP A 332 17.15 -2.01 19.57
C TRP A 332 16.46 -1.65 20.88
N ASN A 333 16.57 -0.38 21.25
CA ASN A 333 15.74 0.23 22.26
C ASN A 333 14.72 1.17 21.58
N PRO A 334 13.40 0.93 21.74
CA PRO A 334 12.36 1.77 21.16
C PRO A 334 12.38 3.23 21.65
N GLU A 335 12.92 3.50 22.84
CA GLU A 335 13.04 4.85 23.39
C GLU A 335 14.20 5.65 22.76
N GLN A 336 15.22 4.96 22.26
CA GLN A 336 16.47 5.58 21.79
C GLN A 336 16.58 5.65 20.26
N SER A 337 15.90 4.78 19.54
CA SER A 337 15.88 4.83 18.08
C SER A 337 14.58 4.29 17.53
N ASP A 338 14.13 4.85 16.42
CA ASP A 338 12.88 4.44 15.80
C ASP A 338 13.15 3.62 14.53
N LEU A 339 12.92 2.30 14.64
CA LEU A 339 13.06 1.38 13.51
C LEU A 339 11.79 1.36 12.66
N PRO A 340 11.89 1.30 11.32
CA PRO A 340 10.71 1.13 10.49
C PRO A 340 10.14 -0.28 10.67
N LEU A 341 9.04 -0.36 11.40
CA LEU A 341 8.32 -1.60 11.69
C LEU A 341 7.02 -1.69 10.88
N SER A 342 6.68 -2.92 10.49
CA SER A 342 5.35 -3.20 9.97
C SER A 342 4.29 -3.06 11.07
N THR A 343 3.03 -2.83 10.69
CA THR A 343 1.89 -2.88 11.63
C THR A 343 1.72 -4.26 12.29
N LEU A 344 2.24 -5.33 11.68
CA LEU A 344 2.27 -6.65 12.29
C LEU A 344 3.28 -6.66 13.46
N HIS A 345 4.51 -6.22 13.22
CA HIS A 345 5.55 -6.26 14.25
C HIS A 345 5.31 -5.25 15.37
N ALA A 346 4.72 -4.09 15.08
CA ALA A 346 4.24 -3.18 16.13
C ALA A 346 3.24 -3.88 17.07
N LYS A 347 2.31 -4.69 16.53
CA LYS A 347 1.38 -5.50 17.36
C LYS A 347 2.10 -6.59 18.14
N VAL A 348 3.14 -7.21 17.56
CA VAL A 348 3.93 -8.24 18.25
C VAL A 348 4.62 -7.66 19.49
N PHE A 349 5.22 -6.48 19.40
CA PHE A 349 5.79 -5.80 20.57
C PHE A 349 4.73 -5.39 21.60
N ALA A 350 3.57 -4.89 21.14
CA ALA A 350 2.48 -4.52 22.05
C ALA A 350 1.96 -5.69 22.93
N VAL A 351 2.08 -6.95 22.48
CA VAL A 351 1.73 -8.13 23.30
C VAL A 351 2.59 -8.20 24.57
N HIS A 352 3.87 -7.86 24.48
CA HIS A 352 4.76 -7.80 25.64
C HIS A 352 4.36 -6.67 26.60
N ASP A 353 4.09 -5.48 26.08
CA ASP A 353 3.78 -4.30 26.89
C ASP A 353 2.50 -4.48 27.71
N HIS A 354 1.51 -5.19 27.16
CA HIS A 354 0.26 -5.52 27.85
C HIS A 354 0.45 -6.51 29.01
N GLN A 355 1.44 -7.40 28.96
CA GLN A 355 1.75 -8.29 30.08
C GLN A 355 2.56 -7.58 31.19
N GLY A 356 3.39 -6.59 30.83
CA GLY A 356 4.10 -5.74 31.80
C GLY A 356 3.19 -4.80 32.60
N GLY A 357 2.01 -4.47 32.06
CA GLY A 357 1.00 -3.62 32.72
C GLY A 357 0.17 -4.29 33.81
N ALA A 358 0.13 -5.63 33.87
CA ALA A 358 -0.64 -6.36 34.88
C ALA A 358 -0.03 -6.27 36.30
N ASN A 359 1.20 -5.74 36.43
CA ASN A 359 1.87 -5.48 37.72
C ASN A 359 2.00 -3.99 38.07
N ARG A 360 1.26 -3.10 37.40
CA ARG A 360 1.15 -1.69 37.81
C ARG A 360 -0.31 -1.31 38.03
N ILE A 361 -0.90 -1.89 39.07
CA ILE A 361 -2.00 -1.24 39.79
C ILE A 361 -1.34 -0.14 40.63
N PRO A 362 -1.65 1.14 40.45
CA PRO A 362 -1.23 2.17 41.39
C PRO A 362 -1.92 1.88 42.72
N SER A 363 -1.14 1.58 43.74
CA SER A 363 -1.56 1.74 45.12
C SER A 363 -1.72 3.23 45.40
N CYS A 364 -2.97 3.65 45.60
CA CYS A 364 -3.43 4.95 46.12
C CYS A 364 -3.31 6.16 45.19
#